data_AF-A0A2R6N5Z0-F1
#
_entry.id   AF-A0A2R6N5Z0-F1
#
_cell.length_a   1.000
_cell.length_b   1.000
_cell.length_c   1.000
_cell.angle_alpha   90.00
_cell.angle_beta   90.00
_cell.angle_gamma   90.00
#
_symmetry.space_group_name_H-M   'P 1'
#
loop_
_entity.id
_entity.type
_entity.pdbx_description
1 polymer ?
#
loop_
_entity_poly.entity_id
_entity_poly.type
_entity_poly.pdbx_seq_one_letter_code
_entity_poly.pdbx_strand_id
1 'polypeptide(L)'
;MTRQGKPEEERRAGDRIPLDEILRVFEQREDRARPVTASDVMDAVDCSRRTAHNKLSELVDRGILETRKVGSRSRVWWVPIEDGDESGPDSPVLERRIEDIDLPGTGKTLEARRQALVAAYEFLQDHPEAKKSDFQQEVFPDNPAEYETAEGWWNTIQPALAQLPGVDPPEERGHIWHFIGG
;
A
#
# COMPACT_ATOMS: atom_id res chain seq x y z
N MET A 1 -5.14 -37.89 -51.93
CA MET A 1 -4.14 -37.38 -50.97
C MET A 1 -4.88 -36.50 -49.99
N THR A 2 -4.97 -36.97 -48.75
CA THR A 2 -5.95 -36.56 -47.74
C THR A 2 -5.56 -35.23 -47.09
N ARG A 3 -6.52 -34.31 -47.05
CA ARG A 3 -6.49 -33.03 -46.32
C ARG A 3 -6.48 -33.35 -44.82
N GLN A 4 -5.33 -33.23 -44.17
CA GLN A 4 -5.24 -33.44 -42.73
C GLN A 4 -5.61 -32.12 -42.03
N GLY A 5 -6.89 -31.99 -41.67
CA GLY A 5 -7.34 -30.98 -40.73
C GLY A 5 -6.73 -31.27 -39.36
N LYS A 6 -6.08 -30.26 -38.76
CA LYS A 6 -5.64 -30.32 -37.36
C LYS A 6 -6.85 -30.54 -36.44
N PRO A 7 -6.73 -31.35 -35.38
CA PRO A 7 -7.86 -31.79 -34.56
C PRO A 7 -8.52 -30.61 -33.83
N GLU A 8 -9.84 -30.65 -33.77
CA GLU A 8 -10.73 -29.64 -33.15
C GLU A 8 -10.66 -29.67 -31.61
N GLU A 9 -9.91 -30.62 -31.04
CA GLU A 9 -9.80 -30.91 -29.60
C GLU A 9 -8.89 -29.92 -28.86
N GLU A 10 -7.86 -29.39 -29.52
CA GLU A 10 -6.94 -28.38 -28.95
C GLU A 10 -7.64 -27.01 -28.73
N ARG A 11 -8.79 -26.80 -29.40
CA ARG A 11 -9.56 -25.54 -29.33
C ARG A 11 -10.45 -25.44 -28.09
N ARG A 12 -10.70 -26.54 -27.37
CA ARG A 12 -11.52 -26.56 -26.14
C ARG A 12 -10.69 -26.46 -24.85
N ALA A 13 -9.37 -26.58 -24.92
CA ALA A 13 -8.49 -26.45 -23.75
C ALA A 13 -8.30 -24.99 -23.29
N GLY A 14 -8.50 -24.00 -24.17
CA GLY A 14 -8.34 -22.58 -23.84
C GLY A 14 -9.47 -21.96 -23.01
N ASP A 15 -10.50 -22.73 -22.63
CA ASP A 15 -11.70 -22.22 -21.94
C ASP A 15 -11.58 -22.26 -20.40
N ARG A 16 -10.62 -23.00 -19.85
CA ARG A 16 -10.45 -23.13 -18.39
C ARG A 16 -9.05 -22.82 -17.91
N ILE A 17 -8.45 -21.74 -18.42
CA ILE A 17 -7.25 -21.17 -17.81
C ILE A 17 -7.67 -20.54 -16.47
N PRO A 18 -7.21 -21.07 -15.32
CA PRO A 18 -7.47 -20.47 -14.02
C PRO A 18 -6.78 -19.11 -13.91
N LEU A 19 -7.34 -18.23 -13.08
CA LEU A 19 -6.77 -16.89 -12.91
C LEU A 19 -5.37 -16.92 -12.29
N ASP A 20 -5.11 -17.87 -11.39
CA ASP A 20 -3.79 -18.09 -10.79
C ASP A 20 -2.70 -18.34 -11.83
N GLU A 21 -3.03 -19.00 -12.95
CA GLU A 21 -2.07 -19.23 -14.03
C GLU A 21 -1.70 -17.93 -14.75
N ILE A 22 -2.66 -16.99 -14.87
CA ILE A 22 -2.39 -15.65 -15.38
C ILE A 22 -1.61 -14.82 -14.35
N LEU A 23 -1.94 -14.93 -13.07
CA LEU A 23 -1.23 -14.21 -12.00
C LEU A 23 0.23 -14.60 -11.90
N ARG A 24 0.55 -15.88 -12.10
CA ARG A 24 1.94 -16.37 -12.14
C ARG A 24 2.82 -15.65 -13.16
N VAL A 25 2.26 -15.13 -14.25
CA VAL A 25 3.00 -14.32 -15.25
C VAL A 25 3.54 -13.03 -14.63
N PHE A 26 2.84 -12.46 -13.65
CA PHE A 26 3.26 -11.28 -12.92
C PHE A 26 4.22 -11.64 -11.77
N GLU A 27 3.96 -12.73 -11.05
CA GLU A 27 4.74 -13.14 -9.87
C GLU A 27 6.14 -13.66 -10.21
N GLN A 28 6.29 -14.38 -11.33
CA GLN A 28 7.55 -15.00 -11.75
C GLN A 28 8.52 -14.02 -12.43
N ARG A 29 8.10 -12.78 -12.64
CA ARG A 29 8.93 -11.74 -13.25
C ARG A 29 9.83 -11.07 -12.23
N GLU A 30 11.11 -10.93 -12.59
CA GLU A 30 12.07 -10.12 -11.82
C GLU A 30 11.77 -8.62 -11.95
N ASP A 31 11.14 -8.18 -13.05
CA ASP A 31 10.78 -6.80 -13.35
C ASP A 31 9.34 -6.45 -12.93
N ARG A 32 8.99 -6.67 -11.64
CA ARG A 32 7.61 -6.51 -11.11
C ARG A 32 6.95 -5.16 -11.40
N ALA A 33 7.72 -4.08 -11.51
CA ALA A 33 7.22 -2.74 -11.81
C ALA A 33 6.89 -2.51 -13.30
N ARG A 34 7.22 -3.46 -14.19
CA ARG A 34 6.97 -3.32 -15.63
C ARG A 34 5.53 -3.72 -15.96
N PRO A 35 4.74 -2.83 -16.60
CA PRO A 35 3.40 -3.19 -17.06
C PRO A 35 3.44 -4.30 -18.11
N VAL A 36 2.53 -5.25 -17.98
CA VAL A 36 2.32 -6.43 -18.83
C VAL A 36 1.26 -6.11 -19.89
N THR A 37 1.45 -6.59 -21.12
CA THR A 37 0.45 -6.52 -22.18
C THR A 37 -0.31 -7.83 -22.33
N ALA A 38 -1.44 -7.82 -23.03
CA ALA A 38 -2.13 -9.06 -23.38
C ALA A 38 -1.24 -10.01 -24.21
N SER A 39 -0.29 -9.47 -25.00
CA SER A 39 0.66 -10.30 -25.76
C SER A 39 1.66 -11.02 -24.86
N ASP A 40 2.19 -10.35 -23.83
CA ASP A 40 3.06 -10.98 -22.85
C ASP A 40 2.39 -12.21 -22.19
N VAL A 41 1.08 -12.11 -21.89
CA VAL A 41 0.30 -13.20 -21.29
C VAL A 41 0.01 -14.32 -22.29
N MET A 42 -0.30 -13.98 -23.54
CA MET A 42 -0.47 -14.98 -24.60
C MET A 42 0.79 -15.81 -24.78
N ASP A 43 1.94 -15.14 -24.84
CA ASP A 43 3.23 -15.78 -25.06
C ASP A 43 3.63 -16.68 -23.86
N ALA A 44 3.27 -16.28 -22.63
CA ALA A 44 3.60 -17.02 -21.42
C ALA A 44 2.67 -18.22 -21.14
N VAL A 45 1.38 -18.10 -21.45
CA VAL A 45 0.34 -19.08 -21.07
C VAL A 45 -0.21 -19.85 -22.29
N ASP A 46 0.33 -19.58 -23.49
CA ASP A 46 -0.10 -20.16 -24.77
C ASP A 46 -1.61 -20.10 -24.97
N CYS A 47 -2.17 -18.90 -24.81
CA CYS A 47 -3.62 -18.68 -24.87
C CYS A 47 -4.04 -17.69 -25.95
N SER A 48 -5.34 -17.71 -26.29
CA SER A 48 -5.88 -16.75 -27.25
C SER A 48 -5.90 -15.34 -26.69
N ARG A 49 -5.75 -14.33 -27.56
CA ARG A 49 -5.88 -12.91 -27.16
C ARG A 49 -7.18 -12.62 -26.42
N ARG A 50 -8.29 -13.23 -26.85
CA ARG A 50 -9.60 -13.03 -26.22
C ARG A 50 -9.63 -13.63 -24.81
N THR A 51 -9.02 -14.81 -24.61
CA THR A 51 -8.88 -15.45 -23.30
C THR A 51 -8.02 -14.61 -22.37
N ALA A 52 -6.84 -14.17 -22.83
CA ALA A 52 -5.95 -13.29 -22.06
C ALA A 52 -6.67 -12.01 -21.61
N HIS A 53 -7.35 -11.31 -22.53
CA HIS A 53 -8.11 -10.11 -22.19
C HIS A 53 -9.23 -10.36 -21.19
N ASN A 54 -10.01 -11.44 -21.38
CA ASN A 54 -11.10 -11.76 -20.46
C ASN A 54 -10.57 -12.01 -19.05
N LYS A 55 -9.49 -12.79 -18.92
CA LYS A 55 -8.91 -13.14 -17.62
C LYS A 55 -8.21 -11.97 -16.94
N LEU A 56 -7.48 -11.15 -17.71
CA LEU A 56 -6.90 -9.91 -17.20
C LEU A 56 -7.97 -8.92 -16.75
N SER A 57 -9.09 -8.82 -17.46
CA SER A 57 -10.22 -7.97 -17.05
C SER A 57 -10.88 -8.52 -15.78
N GLU A 58 -11.05 -9.84 -15.70
CA GLU A 58 -11.59 -10.49 -14.49
C GLU A 58 -10.69 -10.25 -13.26
N LEU A 59 -9.37 -10.22 -13.43
CA LEU A 59 -8.42 -9.86 -12.36
C LEU A 59 -8.50 -8.38 -11.96
N VAL A 60 -8.75 -7.49 -12.93
CA VAL A 60 -9.01 -6.06 -12.65
C VAL A 60 -10.32 -5.90 -11.89
N ASP A 61 -11.39 -6.58 -12.31
CA ASP A 61 -12.69 -6.52 -11.65
C ASP A 61 -12.63 -7.05 -10.21
N ARG A 62 -11.67 -7.94 -9.91
CA ARG A 62 -11.38 -8.46 -8.56
C ARG A 62 -10.44 -7.56 -7.75
N GLY A 63 -9.95 -6.45 -8.31
CA GLY A 63 -9.02 -5.54 -7.66
C GLY A 63 -7.57 -6.05 -7.55
N ILE A 64 -7.23 -7.16 -8.20
CA ILE A 64 -5.89 -7.78 -8.12
C ILE A 64 -4.91 -7.12 -9.09
N LEU A 65 -5.41 -6.61 -10.22
CA LEU A 65 -4.62 -5.89 -11.22
C LEU A 65 -5.23 -4.52 -11.46
N GLU A 66 -4.41 -3.56 -11.85
CA GLU A 66 -4.86 -2.32 -12.46
C GLU A 66 -4.61 -2.33 -13.96
N THR A 67 -5.25 -1.41 -14.68
CA THR A 67 -5.09 -1.33 -16.14
C THR A 67 -5.18 0.09 -16.68
N ARG A 68 -4.41 0.37 -17.74
CA ARG A 68 -4.43 1.65 -18.47
C ARG A 68 -4.32 1.46 -19.96
N LYS A 69 -5.11 2.25 -20.69
CA LYS A 69 -5.00 2.38 -22.15
C LYS A 69 -3.76 3.21 -22.50
N VAL A 70 -2.88 2.69 -23.34
CA VAL A 70 -1.60 3.34 -23.71
C VAL A 70 -1.51 3.66 -25.21
N GLY A 71 -2.60 3.49 -25.95
CA GLY A 71 -2.66 3.80 -27.37
C GLY A 71 -4.03 3.46 -27.97
N SER A 72 -4.17 3.65 -29.29
CA SER A 72 -5.44 3.40 -29.99
C SER A 72 -5.95 1.96 -29.88
N ARG A 73 -5.04 0.98 -29.75
CA ARG A 73 -5.36 -0.45 -29.61
C ARG A 73 -4.59 -1.16 -28.49
N SER A 74 -3.88 -0.41 -27.64
CA SER A 74 -2.97 -0.98 -26.65
C SER A 74 -3.42 -0.66 -25.23
N ARG A 75 -3.33 -1.66 -24.37
CA ARG A 75 -3.63 -1.59 -22.93
C ARG A 75 -2.55 -2.37 -22.19
N VAL A 76 -2.21 -1.90 -21.01
CA VAL A 76 -1.29 -2.58 -20.10
C VAL A 76 -2.00 -2.88 -18.79
N TRP A 77 -1.50 -3.88 -18.10
CA TRP A 77 -1.93 -4.33 -16.79
C TRP A 77 -0.71 -4.43 -15.87
N TRP A 78 -0.88 -4.11 -14.61
CA TRP A 78 0.16 -4.30 -13.61
C TRP A 78 -0.51 -4.77 -12.33
N VAL A 79 0.23 -5.53 -11.52
CA VAL A 79 -0.14 -5.68 -10.12
C VAL A 79 0.10 -4.30 -9.52
N PRO A 80 -0.93 -3.63 -8.96
CA PRO A 80 -0.68 -2.42 -8.21
C PRO A 80 0.38 -2.79 -7.19
N ILE A 81 1.44 -1.99 -7.12
CA ILE A 81 2.21 -1.96 -5.88
C ILE A 81 1.16 -1.52 -4.90
N GLU A 82 0.74 -2.43 -4.01
CA GLU A 82 -0.17 -2.04 -2.97
C GLU A 82 0.52 -0.84 -2.31
N ASP A 83 -0.08 0.35 -2.41
CA ASP A 83 0.00 1.34 -1.34
C ASP A 83 -0.73 0.76 -0.10
N GLY A 84 -0.79 -0.57 0.02
CA GLY A 84 -1.37 -1.29 1.13
C GLY A 84 -0.39 -1.09 2.26
N ASP A 85 -0.89 -0.52 3.33
CA ASP A 85 -0.26 -0.66 4.63
C ASP A 85 1.17 -0.09 4.72
N GLU A 86 1.66 0.70 3.76
CA GLU A 86 2.96 1.40 3.91
C GLU A 86 2.88 2.50 4.96
N SER A 87 1.66 2.85 5.38
CA SER A 87 1.35 3.69 6.53
C SER A 87 0.97 2.89 7.78
N GLY A 88 0.92 1.56 7.76
CA GLY A 88 0.68 0.79 8.98
C GLY A 88 1.78 1.03 10.01
N PRO A 89 1.51 0.91 11.32
CA PRO A 89 2.53 1.10 12.35
C PRO A 89 3.76 0.21 12.22
N ASP A 90 3.56 -1.01 11.70
CA ASP A 90 4.60 -1.99 11.47
C ASP A 90 5.27 -1.87 10.08
N SER A 91 4.99 -0.80 9.32
CA SER A 91 5.58 -0.59 8.00
C SER A 91 7.08 -0.30 8.07
N PRO A 92 7.94 -0.99 7.31
CA PRO A 92 9.37 -0.71 7.26
C PRO A 92 9.68 0.67 6.64
N VAL A 93 8.73 1.26 5.90
CA VAL A 93 8.85 2.62 5.36
C VAL A 93 8.55 3.65 6.44
N LEU A 94 7.52 3.42 7.25
CA LEU A 94 7.20 4.25 8.40
C LEU A 94 8.35 4.23 9.42
N GLU A 95 8.85 3.04 9.75
CA GLU A 95 9.95 2.89 10.70
C GLU A 95 11.18 3.70 10.29
N ARG A 96 11.65 3.57 9.03
CA ARG A 96 12.75 4.40 8.51
C ARG A 96 12.48 5.90 8.60
N ARG A 97 11.25 6.32 8.30
CA ARG A 97 10.87 7.73 8.35
C ARG A 97 10.88 8.26 9.79
N ILE A 98 10.44 7.45 10.75
CA ILE A 98 10.53 7.77 12.19
C ILE A 98 11.98 7.82 12.65
N GLU A 99 12.85 6.96 12.12
CA GLU A 99 14.28 6.98 12.42
C GLU A 99 14.96 8.28 11.96
N ASP A 100 14.57 8.82 10.80
CA ASP A 100 15.09 10.06 10.22
C ASP A 100 14.54 11.35 10.88
N ILE A 101 13.43 11.26 11.62
CA ILE A 101 12.89 12.43 12.35
C ILE A 101 13.80 12.77 13.52
N ASP A 102 14.20 14.04 13.59
CA ASP A 102 14.98 14.60 14.69
C ASP A 102 14.11 14.75 15.96
N LEU A 103 14.09 13.70 16.77
CA LEU A 103 13.52 13.70 18.10
C LEU A 103 14.60 13.98 19.15
N PRO A 104 14.34 14.83 20.16
CA PRO A 104 15.34 15.10 21.19
C PRO A 104 15.64 13.83 21.99
N GLY A 105 16.81 13.79 22.64
CA GLY A 105 17.24 12.69 23.51
C GLY A 105 18.18 11.71 22.81
N THR A 106 18.70 10.74 23.56
CA THR A 106 19.62 9.71 23.04
C THR A 106 19.35 8.35 23.68
N GLY A 107 19.74 7.28 22.99
CA GLY A 107 19.58 5.91 23.49
C GLY A 107 18.14 5.59 23.87
N LYS A 108 17.92 5.17 25.12
CA LYS A 108 16.60 4.75 25.62
C LYS A 108 15.55 5.87 25.59
N THR A 109 15.97 7.11 25.82
CA THR A 109 15.06 8.27 25.76
C THR A 109 14.56 8.49 24.34
N LEU A 110 15.45 8.38 23.35
CA LEU A 110 15.09 8.51 21.95
C LEU A 110 14.14 7.38 21.52
N GLU A 111 14.44 6.14 21.93
CA GLU A 111 13.60 4.97 21.64
C GLU A 111 12.19 5.13 22.22
N ALA A 112 12.07 5.53 23.48
CA ALA A 112 10.76 5.74 24.11
C ALA A 112 9.95 6.86 23.43
N ARG A 113 10.63 7.89 22.90
CA ARG A 113 9.99 8.98 22.14
C ARG A 113 9.53 8.54 20.75
N ARG A 114 10.31 7.69 20.07
CA ARG A 114 9.91 7.06 18.81
C ARG A 114 8.69 6.17 19.01
N GLN A 115 8.69 5.36 20.07
CA GLN A 115 7.53 4.52 20.42
C GLN A 115 6.28 5.38 20.71
N ALA A 116 6.42 6.48 21.45
CA ALA A 116 5.31 7.40 21.67
C ALA A 116 4.80 8.09 20.39
N LEU A 117 5.69 8.37 19.43
CA LEU A 117 5.32 8.89 18.12
C LEU A 117 4.55 7.85 17.30
N VAL A 118 5.01 6.59 17.28
CA VAL A 118 4.29 5.47 16.63
C VAL A 118 2.89 5.36 17.21
N ALA A 119 2.77 5.28 18.55
CA ALA A 119 1.48 5.14 19.22
C ALA A 119 0.53 6.34 18.94
N ALA A 120 1.07 7.56 18.84
CA ALA A 120 0.28 8.72 18.46
C ALA A 120 -0.20 8.65 17.00
N TYR A 121 0.64 8.14 16.10
CA TYR A 121 0.28 7.95 14.70
C TYR A 121 -0.79 6.88 14.54
N GLU A 122 -0.62 5.70 15.18
CA GLU A 122 -1.63 4.63 15.24
C GLU A 122 -2.98 5.16 15.72
N PHE A 123 -2.98 5.89 16.83
CA PHE A 123 -4.19 6.49 17.37
C PHE A 123 -4.89 7.41 16.36
N LEU A 124 -4.13 8.22 15.62
CA LEU A 124 -4.71 9.10 14.60
C LEU A 124 -5.21 8.34 13.35
N GLN A 125 -4.65 7.17 13.04
CA GLN A 125 -5.17 6.31 11.97
C GLN A 125 -6.51 5.66 12.36
N ASP A 126 -6.62 5.18 13.60
CA ASP A 126 -7.85 4.60 14.14
C ASP A 126 -8.92 5.68 14.40
N HIS A 127 -8.49 6.89 14.72
CA HIS A 127 -9.33 8.06 14.99
C HIS A 127 -8.97 9.18 14.01
N PRO A 128 -9.52 9.16 12.77
CA PRO A 128 -9.10 10.06 11.69
C PRO A 128 -9.38 11.54 11.97
N GLU A 129 -10.07 11.85 13.07
CA GLU A 129 -10.23 13.20 13.63
C GLU A 129 -9.96 13.13 15.13
N ALA A 130 -8.85 13.71 15.58
CA ALA A 130 -8.44 13.69 16.98
C ALA A 130 -7.98 15.07 17.47
N LYS A 131 -8.26 15.40 18.73
CA LYS A 131 -7.77 16.63 19.36
C LYS A 131 -6.49 16.36 20.14
N LYS A 132 -5.71 17.42 20.39
CA LYS A 132 -4.59 17.38 21.36
C LYS A 132 -4.96 16.66 22.66
N SER A 133 -6.16 16.93 23.20
CA SER A 133 -6.64 16.32 24.44
C SER A 133 -6.75 14.80 24.36
N ASP A 134 -7.06 14.27 23.17
CA ASP A 134 -7.31 12.85 22.97
C ASP A 134 -5.99 12.09 22.99
N PHE A 135 -4.94 12.60 22.32
CA PHE A 135 -3.59 12.05 22.45
C PHE A 135 -3.07 12.08 23.90
N GLN A 136 -3.36 13.15 24.64
CA GLN A 136 -2.95 13.30 26.03
C GLN A 136 -3.68 12.35 26.99
N GLN A 137 -4.89 11.92 26.65
CA GLN A 137 -5.70 11.02 27.48
C GLN A 137 -5.51 9.55 27.09
N GLU A 138 -5.39 9.27 25.79
CA GLU A 138 -5.40 7.90 25.27
C GLU A 138 -3.99 7.36 24.98
N VAL A 139 -3.03 8.21 24.60
CA VAL A 139 -1.68 7.75 24.18
C VAL A 139 -0.64 7.97 25.27
N PHE A 140 -0.64 9.14 25.90
CA PHE A 140 0.36 9.52 26.90
C PHE A 140 0.45 8.57 28.12
N PRO A 141 -0.66 8.06 28.71
CA PRO A 141 -0.56 7.21 29.90
C PRO A 141 0.23 5.92 29.68
N ASP A 142 0.14 5.33 28.49
CA ASP A 142 0.84 4.10 28.12
C ASP A 142 2.22 4.38 27.49
N ASN A 143 2.41 5.57 26.89
CA ASN A 143 3.63 5.97 26.19
C ASN A 143 4.21 7.32 26.69
N PRO A 144 4.56 7.46 27.98
CA PRO A 144 4.96 8.75 28.56
C PRO A 144 6.33 9.25 28.09
N ALA A 145 7.18 8.39 27.51
CA ALA A 145 8.49 8.76 26.94
C ALA A 145 9.39 9.60 27.88
N GLU A 146 9.43 9.24 29.17
CA GLU A 146 10.14 9.94 30.25
C GLU A 146 9.62 11.36 30.59
N TYR A 147 8.45 11.74 30.08
CA TYR A 147 7.79 12.98 30.47
C TYR A 147 6.87 12.78 31.67
N GLU A 148 6.94 13.71 32.62
CA GLU A 148 6.04 13.75 33.78
C GLU A 148 4.68 14.38 33.44
N THR A 149 4.61 15.15 32.34
CA THR A 149 3.42 15.89 31.95
C THR A 149 3.04 15.61 30.51
N ALA A 150 1.75 15.44 30.26
CA ALA A 150 1.18 15.25 28.93
C ALA A 150 1.44 16.48 28.01
N GLU A 151 1.61 17.68 28.59
CA GLU A 151 1.92 18.88 27.82
C GLU A 151 3.37 18.91 27.33
N GLY A 152 4.34 18.60 28.20
CA GLY A 152 5.75 18.50 27.80
C GLY A 152 5.97 17.39 26.77
N TRP A 153 5.28 16.26 26.96
CA TRP A 153 5.24 15.17 26.00
C TRP A 153 4.72 15.63 24.64
N TRP A 154 3.52 16.24 24.60
CA TRP A 154 2.88 16.67 23.37
C TRP A 154 3.70 17.70 22.59
N ASN A 155 4.34 18.65 23.28
CA ASN A 155 5.20 19.66 22.64
C ASN A 155 6.40 19.05 21.91
N THR A 156 6.79 17.83 22.29
CA THR A 156 7.87 17.08 21.63
C THR A 156 7.34 16.21 20.49
N ILE A 157 6.19 15.56 20.68
CA ILE A 157 5.64 14.61 19.71
C ILE A 157 4.93 15.30 18.56
N GLN A 158 4.18 16.39 18.79
CA GLN A 158 3.39 17.05 17.75
C GLN A 158 4.20 17.50 16.51
N PRO A 159 5.40 18.12 16.60
CA PRO A 159 6.14 18.50 15.39
C PRO A 159 6.64 17.28 14.61
N ALA A 160 6.87 16.15 15.29
CA ALA A 160 7.27 14.90 14.66
C ALA A 160 6.06 14.23 13.98
N LEU A 161 4.91 14.21 14.64
CA LEU A 161 3.66 13.66 14.12
C LEU A 161 3.24 14.36 12.82
N ALA A 162 3.37 15.69 12.74
CA ALA A 162 3.07 16.46 11.55
C ALA A 162 3.94 16.13 10.32
N GLN A 163 5.08 15.43 10.50
CA GLN A 163 5.97 15.02 9.40
C GLN A 163 5.62 13.64 8.84
N LEU A 164 4.72 12.90 9.49
CA LEU A 164 4.32 11.56 9.09
C LEU A 164 3.33 11.58 7.91
N PRO A 165 3.35 10.54 7.05
CA PRO A 165 2.49 10.49 5.88
C PRO A 165 1.02 10.43 6.28
N GLY A 166 0.17 11.12 5.51
CA GLY A 166 -1.28 11.13 5.76
C GLY A 166 -1.73 11.96 6.97
N VAL A 167 -0.82 12.59 7.72
CA VAL A 167 -1.17 13.48 8.83
C VAL A 167 -1.40 14.90 8.33
N ASP A 168 -2.57 15.46 8.66
CA ASP A 168 -2.91 16.86 8.45
C ASP A 168 -3.03 17.58 9.81
N PRO A 169 -2.03 18.39 10.20
CA PRO A 169 -2.05 19.12 11.44
C PRO A 169 -3.07 20.28 11.39
N PRO A 170 -3.62 20.71 12.54
CA PRO A 170 -4.55 21.84 12.58
C PRO A 170 -3.90 23.14 12.08
N GLU A 171 -4.70 24.00 11.44
CA GLU A 171 -4.33 25.40 11.19
C GLU A 171 -3.98 26.12 12.51
N GLU A 172 -3.27 27.25 12.47
CA GLU A 172 -2.64 27.93 13.62
C GLU A 172 -3.57 28.28 14.82
N ARG A 173 -4.90 28.16 14.65
CA ARG A 173 -5.92 28.32 15.71
C ARG A 173 -6.83 27.09 15.92
N GLY A 174 -6.62 26.03 15.15
CA GLY A 174 -7.33 24.77 15.26
C GLY A 174 -6.72 23.85 16.31
N HIS A 175 -7.48 22.82 16.69
CA HIS A 175 -7.05 21.79 17.65
C HIS A 175 -7.28 20.37 17.15
N ILE A 176 -7.78 20.20 15.93
CA ILE A 176 -8.16 18.93 15.34
C ILE A 176 -7.08 18.52 14.35
N TRP A 177 -6.49 17.36 14.61
CA TRP A 177 -5.60 16.63 13.73
C TRP A 177 -6.44 15.71 12.87
N HIS A 178 -6.16 15.66 11.58
CA HIS A 178 -6.82 14.74 10.68
C HIS A 178 -5.85 13.70 10.14
N PHE A 179 -6.34 12.49 9.93
CA PHE A 179 -5.71 11.52 9.06
C PHE A 179 -6.40 11.55 7.70
N ILE A 180 -5.68 12.02 6.69
CA ILE A 180 -6.09 12.04 5.29
C ILE A 180 -5.48 10.87 4.50
N GLY A 181 -4.74 9.98 5.16
CA GLY A 181 -4.10 8.83 4.54
C GLY A 181 -5.11 7.78 4.09
N GLY A 182 -5.02 7.44 2.80
CA GLY A 182 -5.76 6.40 2.11
C GLY A 182 -4.98 5.90 0.92
#